data_AF-A0A1F3Y777-F1
#
_entry.id   AF-A0A1F3Y777-F1
#
_cell.length_a   1.000
_cell.length_b   1.000
_cell.length_c   1.000
_cell.angle_alpha   90.00
_cell.angle_beta   90.00
_cell.angle_gamma   90.00
#
_symmetry.space_group_name_H-M   'P 1'
#
loop_
_entity.id
_entity.type
_entity.pdbx_description
1 polymer ?
#
loop_
_entity_poly.entity_id
_entity_poly.type
_entity_poly.pdbx_seq_one_letter_code
_entity_poly.pdbx_strand_id
1 'polypeptide(L)'
;MNKNNTLVVSAIACALPIMLSGGCLSSSIEKKLNTGIVTESTQTSATTVSGTKAVRLIFRASTSGSFEAYSGDGTAPTPGSGHKAVRVFSPDNSLLASTTSGSWPSWLTSAEIGISGASNTSATDTNCARFSNAADAAATCDFDGSATTEAVSCGASAGLYRVSEFDCTNGTMRTGDGGPQDGAYIRVTFSRTALVTTENILAVLEYASSALGQAPANPATCFSGGVFSPSATGCSDHVWQAYLKHNAYEVVQPFVMLVPPSSGYVSASANTGGGGVTTKQFILPLAADQTLSIFQLSRISATAHANLTTNCATSSAQCVGVVFYSLTFYRI
;
A
#
# COMPACT_ATOMS: atom_id res chain seq x y z
N MET A 1 17.64 30.11 49.06
CA MET A 1 17.19 31.31 48.34
C MET A 1 16.64 30.86 47.00
N ASN A 2 15.31 30.98 46.83
CA ASN A 2 14.58 30.69 45.59
C ASN A 2 15.10 31.58 44.45
N LYS A 3 15.34 30.99 43.28
CA LYS A 3 15.41 31.73 42.02
C LYS A 3 14.19 31.34 41.17
N ASN A 4 13.19 32.21 41.22
CA ASN A 4 12.10 32.27 40.24
C ASN A 4 12.70 32.77 38.91
N ASN A 5 12.61 31.97 37.86
CA ASN A 5 12.77 32.45 36.49
C ASN A 5 11.38 32.51 35.85
N THR A 6 10.82 33.71 35.80
CA THR A 6 9.64 34.05 35.00
C THR A 6 10.16 34.58 33.67
N LEU A 7 9.85 33.91 32.56
CA LEU A 7 10.13 34.44 31.22
C LEU A 7 8.86 35.08 30.66
N VAL A 8 8.97 36.36 30.30
CA VAL A 8 7.93 37.17 29.65
C VAL A 8 7.93 36.87 28.16
N VAL A 9 6.76 36.56 27.60
CA VAL A 9 6.55 36.44 26.15
C VAL A 9 6.02 37.78 25.62
N SER A 10 6.75 38.39 24.69
CA SER A 10 6.28 39.53 23.90
C SER A 10 5.78 39.03 22.55
N ALA A 11 4.53 39.37 22.22
CA ALA A 11 3.90 39.11 20.95
C ALA A 11 4.14 40.27 19.98
N ILE A 12 4.67 39.99 18.80
CA ILE A 12 4.47 40.84 17.60
C ILE A 12 4.09 39.92 16.45
N ALA A 13 2.89 40.16 15.93
CA ALA A 13 2.32 39.52 14.77
C ALA A 13 2.79 40.20 13.48
N CYS A 14 3.06 39.42 12.42
CA CYS A 14 2.67 39.79 11.06
C CYS A 14 2.76 38.62 10.06
N ALA A 15 1.64 38.41 9.37
CA ALA A 15 1.47 38.00 7.97
C ALA A 15 1.94 36.60 7.49
N LEU A 16 0.98 35.67 7.49
CA LEU A 16 0.78 34.56 6.53
C LEU A 16 0.17 35.10 5.19
N PRO A 17 0.00 34.32 4.08
CA PRO A 17 -0.11 32.85 4.00
C PRO A 17 0.82 32.19 2.94
N ILE A 18 1.10 30.88 2.95
CA ILE A 18 0.26 29.82 2.36
C ILE A 18 0.61 28.45 2.97
N MET A 19 -0.36 27.92 3.72
CA MET A 19 -0.85 26.53 3.82
C MET A 19 0.12 25.37 3.50
N LEU A 20 0.82 24.90 4.53
CA LEU A 20 1.11 23.47 4.72
C LEU A 20 0.13 22.95 5.76
N SER A 21 -0.87 22.16 5.36
CA SER A 21 -1.74 21.44 6.29
C SER A 21 -1.03 20.18 6.80
N GLY A 22 0.00 20.38 7.62
CA GLY A 22 0.32 19.44 8.69
C GLY A 22 -0.72 19.67 9.79
N GLY A 23 -1.55 18.68 10.07
CA GLY A 23 -2.56 18.76 11.11
C GLY A 23 -1.89 19.02 12.47
N CYS A 24 -2.18 20.19 13.05
CA CYS A 24 -1.89 20.50 14.44
C CYS A 24 -2.63 19.52 15.36
N LEU A 25 -1.87 18.71 16.10
CA LEU A 25 -2.32 18.15 17.36
C LEU A 25 -2.46 19.29 18.38
N SER A 26 -3.66 19.82 18.54
CA SER A 26 -4.07 20.55 19.75
C SER A 26 -5.18 19.72 20.40
N SER A 27 -5.23 19.40 21.68
CA SER A 27 -4.68 20.06 22.86
C SER A 27 -4.41 19.01 23.95
N SER A 28 -3.32 19.21 24.68
CA SER A 28 -2.94 18.48 25.89
C SER A 28 -4.03 18.54 26.97
N ILE A 29 -4.61 17.38 27.32
CA ILE A 29 -5.22 17.19 28.64
C ILE A 29 -4.07 16.77 29.57
N GLU A 30 -3.47 17.72 30.27
CA GLU A 30 -2.57 17.43 31.39
C GLU A 30 -3.39 16.80 32.53
N LYS A 31 -3.49 15.48 32.55
CA LYS A 31 -3.88 14.76 33.75
C LYS A 31 -2.64 14.66 34.64
N LYS A 32 -2.66 15.30 35.82
CA LYS A 32 -1.60 15.20 36.83
C LYS A 32 -1.14 13.75 36.96
N LEU A 33 0.11 13.50 36.58
CA LEU A 33 0.76 12.22 36.76
C LEU A 33 0.86 11.96 38.27
N ASN A 34 0.15 10.93 38.73
CA ASN A 34 0.25 10.46 40.11
C ASN A 34 1.66 9.88 40.26
N THR A 35 2.54 10.54 41.01
CA THR A 35 3.88 10.05 41.35
C THR A 35 3.76 8.94 42.41
N GLY A 36 3.11 7.84 42.04
CA GLY A 36 3.37 6.56 42.67
C GLY A 36 4.66 6.04 42.09
N ILE A 37 5.66 5.81 42.93
CA ILE A 37 6.91 5.14 42.54
C ILE A 37 6.50 3.78 41.97
N VAL A 38 6.50 3.68 40.64
CA VAL A 38 6.43 2.40 39.94
C VAL A 38 7.80 1.80 40.14
N THR A 39 7.88 0.76 40.97
CA THR A 39 9.04 -0.11 41.08
C THR A 39 9.42 -0.51 39.66
N GLU A 40 10.64 -0.16 39.21
CA GLU A 40 11.21 -0.67 37.96
C GLU A 40 11.02 -2.19 37.97
N SER A 41 10.11 -2.69 37.12
CA SER A 41 10.11 -4.10 36.83
C SER A 41 11.46 -4.36 36.19
N THR A 42 12.21 -5.30 36.75
CA THR A 42 13.41 -5.85 36.13
C THR A 42 13.06 -6.21 34.69
N GLN A 43 13.45 -5.36 33.75
CA GLN A 43 13.27 -5.58 32.34
C GLN A 43 14.21 -6.72 31.99
N THR A 44 13.68 -7.95 31.97
CA THR A 44 14.41 -9.11 31.47
C THR A 44 14.93 -8.74 30.09
N SER A 45 16.26 -8.69 29.93
CA SER A 45 16.87 -8.39 28.64
C SER A 45 16.29 -9.36 27.62
N ALA A 46 15.49 -8.85 26.68
CA ALA A 46 14.93 -9.67 25.63
C ALA A 46 16.08 -10.32 24.88
N THR A 47 16.08 -11.65 24.83
CA THR A 47 17.06 -12.43 24.08
C THR A 47 16.98 -11.98 22.63
N THR A 48 17.98 -11.24 22.17
CA THR A 48 18.01 -10.77 20.78
C THR A 48 18.29 -11.98 19.90
N VAL A 49 17.31 -12.38 19.10
CA VAL A 49 17.51 -13.44 18.11
C VAL A 49 18.50 -12.90 17.07
N SER A 50 19.58 -13.63 16.85
CA SER A 50 20.56 -13.32 15.80
C SER A 50 19.92 -13.42 14.40
N GLY A 51 20.57 -12.86 13.40
CA GLY A 51 20.12 -12.92 12.00
C GLY A 51 19.43 -11.64 11.49
N THR A 52 19.01 -11.69 10.23
CA THR A 52 18.50 -10.53 9.48
C THR A 52 17.23 -9.97 10.13
N LYS A 53 17.28 -8.68 10.49
CA LYS A 53 16.16 -7.97 11.13
C LYS A 53 15.22 -7.27 10.15
N ALA A 54 15.60 -7.13 8.88
CA ALA A 54 14.75 -6.44 7.92
C ALA A 54 14.86 -7.05 6.53
N VAL A 55 13.74 -7.10 5.82
CA VAL A 55 13.64 -7.59 4.45
C VAL A 55 12.77 -6.66 3.62
N ARG A 56 13.21 -6.35 2.41
CA ARG A 56 12.52 -5.54 1.43
C ARG A 56 12.20 -6.36 0.19
N LEU A 57 10.92 -6.41 -0.16
CA LEU A 57 10.43 -6.86 -1.45
C LEU A 57 10.34 -5.64 -2.36
N ILE A 58 10.95 -5.70 -3.55
CA ILE A 58 10.89 -4.64 -4.56
C ILE A 58 9.94 -5.11 -5.65
N PHE A 59 8.82 -4.41 -5.84
CA PHE A 59 7.77 -4.78 -6.80
C PHE A 59 8.16 -4.42 -8.24
N ARG A 60 9.22 -5.06 -8.73
CA ARG A 60 9.75 -4.90 -10.07
C ARG A 60 10.10 -6.26 -10.68
N ALA A 61 9.73 -6.46 -11.95
CA ALA A 61 10.07 -7.62 -12.76
C ALA A 61 11.44 -7.43 -13.46
N SER A 62 12.53 -7.62 -12.71
CA SER A 62 13.90 -7.49 -13.22
C SER A 62 14.91 -8.05 -12.20
N THR A 63 16.19 -8.11 -12.56
CA THR A 63 17.28 -8.45 -11.62
C THR A 63 17.44 -7.45 -10.48
N SER A 64 17.03 -6.19 -10.66
CA SER A 64 17.00 -5.18 -9.60
C SER A 64 15.69 -5.20 -8.78
N GLY A 65 14.86 -6.22 -8.96
CA GLY A 65 13.55 -6.37 -8.33
C GLY A 65 13.35 -7.76 -7.74
N SER A 66 12.26 -7.93 -7.00
CA SER A 66 11.95 -9.20 -6.33
C SER A 66 11.36 -10.26 -7.24
N PHE A 67 10.89 -9.89 -8.43
CA PHE A 67 10.08 -10.76 -9.28
C PHE A 67 10.76 -10.97 -10.64
N GLU A 68 10.49 -12.11 -11.26
CA GLU A 68 10.84 -12.33 -12.67
C GLU A 68 9.78 -11.72 -13.60
N ALA A 69 10.10 -11.64 -14.89
CA ALA A 69 9.11 -11.37 -15.92
C ALA A 69 8.02 -12.44 -15.92
N TYR A 70 6.78 -12.03 -16.18
CA TYR A 70 5.59 -12.89 -16.15
C TYR A 70 4.97 -13.01 -17.54
N SER A 71 4.43 -14.17 -17.90
CA SER A 71 3.99 -14.53 -19.28
C SER A 71 2.67 -13.90 -19.74
N GLY A 72 1.96 -13.18 -18.86
CA GLY A 72 0.74 -12.44 -19.19
C GLY A 72 -0.57 -13.20 -19.01
N ASP A 73 -0.54 -14.53 -18.79
CA ASP A 73 -1.76 -15.36 -18.65
C ASP A 73 -2.51 -15.19 -17.31
N GLY A 74 -2.01 -14.39 -16.38
CA GLY A 74 -2.48 -14.29 -15.00
C GLY A 74 -2.13 -15.49 -14.10
N THR A 75 -2.18 -15.28 -12.79
CA THR A 75 -1.92 -16.33 -11.80
C THR A 75 -3.23 -16.95 -11.34
N ALA A 76 -3.26 -18.27 -11.13
CA ALA A 76 -4.45 -18.92 -10.55
C ALA A 76 -4.75 -18.32 -9.15
N PRO A 77 -6.03 -18.08 -8.81
CA PRO A 77 -6.43 -17.47 -7.54
C PRO A 77 -6.45 -18.52 -6.41
N THR A 78 -5.27 -19.10 -6.15
CA THR A 78 -5.04 -20.13 -5.14
C THR A 78 -3.70 -19.86 -4.45
N PRO A 79 -3.59 -20.05 -3.12
CA PRO A 79 -2.33 -19.91 -2.39
C PRO A 79 -1.18 -20.73 -2.98
N GLY A 80 -0.03 -20.08 -3.15
CA GLY A 80 1.16 -20.71 -3.71
C GLY A 80 1.21 -20.75 -5.24
N SER A 81 0.15 -20.32 -5.91
CA SER A 81 0.07 -20.19 -7.38
C SER A 81 0.20 -18.73 -7.84
N GLY A 82 0.40 -17.79 -6.93
CA GLY A 82 0.70 -16.39 -7.25
C GLY A 82 2.06 -16.24 -7.92
N HIS A 83 2.33 -15.05 -8.46
CA HIS A 83 3.64 -14.74 -9.02
C HIS A 83 4.63 -14.53 -7.88
N LYS A 84 5.56 -15.47 -7.73
CA LYS A 84 6.44 -15.54 -6.55
C LYS A 84 7.59 -14.56 -6.65
N ALA A 85 7.90 -13.94 -5.53
CA ALA A 85 9.17 -13.26 -5.37
C ALA A 85 10.30 -14.31 -5.35
N VAL A 86 11.34 -14.04 -6.12
CA VAL A 86 12.56 -14.87 -6.23
C VAL A 86 13.78 -14.19 -5.61
N ARG A 87 13.68 -12.90 -5.27
CA ARG A 87 14.72 -12.10 -4.61
C ARG A 87 14.15 -11.29 -3.46
N VAL A 88 14.96 -11.14 -2.42
CA VAL A 88 14.70 -10.26 -1.28
C VAL A 88 15.93 -9.39 -1.04
N PHE A 89 15.69 -8.15 -0.63
CA PHE A 89 16.71 -7.12 -0.47
C PHE A 89 16.77 -6.66 0.99
N SER A 90 17.88 -6.04 1.37
CA SER A 90 17.97 -5.25 2.59
C SER A 90 17.28 -3.89 2.39
N PRO A 91 16.98 -3.13 3.47
CA PRO A 91 16.39 -1.79 3.35
C PRO A 91 17.19 -0.79 2.51
N ASP A 92 18.50 -0.99 2.37
CA ASP A 92 19.40 -0.18 1.52
C ASP A 92 19.40 -0.61 0.03
N ASN A 93 18.52 -1.54 -0.35
CA ASN A 93 18.40 -2.18 -1.66
C ASN A 93 19.57 -3.10 -2.06
N SER A 94 20.49 -3.45 -1.14
CA SER A 94 21.44 -4.54 -1.40
C SER A 94 20.73 -5.89 -1.48
N LEU A 95 21.17 -6.78 -2.38
CA LEU A 95 20.60 -8.11 -2.49
C LEU A 95 20.91 -8.91 -1.21
N LEU A 96 19.86 -9.38 -0.53
CA LEU A 96 19.99 -10.18 0.69
C LEU A 96 19.98 -11.68 0.37
N ALA A 97 19.02 -12.12 -0.44
CA ALA A 97 18.93 -13.51 -0.88
C ALA A 97 18.15 -13.63 -2.19
N SER A 98 18.40 -14.72 -2.92
CA SER A 98 17.66 -15.13 -4.11
C SER A 98 17.51 -16.64 -4.18
N THR A 99 16.67 -17.13 -5.09
CA THR A 99 16.56 -18.57 -5.39
C THR A 99 17.86 -19.21 -5.85
N THR A 100 18.83 -18.39 -6.33
CA THR A 100 20.14 -18.84 -6.82
C THR A 100 21.31 -18.45 -5.90
N SER A 101 21.08 -17.65 -4.86
CA SER A 101 22.16 -17.12 -3.99
C SER A 101 21.68 -16.81 -2.58
N GLY A 102 22.28 -17.44 -1.58
CA GLY A 102 21.90 -17.26 -0.17
C GLY A 102 20.55 -17.90 0.17
N SER A 103 20.23 -17.92 1.46
CA SER A 103 18.93 -18.38 1.96
C SER A 103 18.13 -17.18 2.42
N TRP A 104 16.82 -17.19 2.14
CA TRP A 104 15.91 -16.20 2.72
C TRP A 104 16.01 -16.22 4.26
N PRO A 105 15.78 -15.09 4.94
CA PRO A 105 15.69 -15.10 6.40
C PRO A 105 14.66 -16.12 6.87
N SER A 106 15.01 -16.92 7.87
CA SER A 106 14.22 -18.08 8.30
C SER A 106 12.79 -17.75 8.74
N TRP A 107 12.53 -16.50 9.12
CA TRP A 107 11.21 -15.99 9.50
C TRP A 107 10.34 -15.52 8.32
N LEU A 108 10.88 -15.45 7.09
CA LEU A 108 10.15 -15.12 5.87
C LEU A 108 10.14 -16.34 4.93
N THR A 109 8.98 -16.96 4.76
CA THR A 109 8.83 -18.21 4.02
C THR A 109 8.57 -17.97 2.54
N SER A 110 7.70 -17.02 2.21
CA SER A 110 7.34 -16.71 0.83
C SER A 110 6.69 -15.35 0.68
N ALA A 111 6.75 -14.80 -0.54
CA ALA A 111 5.94 -13.68 -0.95
C ALA A 111 5.45 -13.89 -2.38
N GLU A 112 4.19 -13.59 -2.63
CA GLU A 112 3.56 -13.72 -3.94
C GLU A 112 2.56 -12.60 -4.19
N ILE A 113 2.30 -12.32 -5.45
CA ILE A 113 1.29 -11.34 -5.90
C ILE A 113 0.31 -11.99 -6.88
N GLY A 114 -0.93 -11.52 -6.87
CA GLY A 114 -1.94 -11.89 -7.86
C GLY A 114 -1.73 -11.10 -9.15
N ILE A 115 -1.46 -11.79 -10.26
CA ILE A 115 -1.42 -11.18 -11.61
C ILE A 115 -2.71 -11.52 -12.33
N SER A 116 -3.32 -10.53 -12.97
CA SER A 116 -4.55 -10.69 -13.73
C SER A 116 -4.29 -11.34 -15.09
N GLY A 117 -5.32 -11.99 -15.64
CA GLY A 117 -5.28 -12.67 -16.93
C GLY A 117 -6.18 -13.92 -16.96
N ALA A 118 -6.17 -14.65 -18.07
CA ALA A 118 -7.10 -15.76 -18.32
C ALA A 118 -7.06 -16.87 -17.24
N SER A 119 -5.89 -17.17 -16.68
CA SER A 119 -5.71 -18.14 -15.61
C SER A 119 -6.13 -17.59 -14.24
N ASN A 120 -6.24 -16.27 -14.08
CA ASN A 120 -6.79 -15.63 -12.90
C ASN A 120 -8.29 -15.40 -13.06
N THR A 121 -9.08 -16.43 -12.77
CA THR A 121 -10.55 -16.37 -12.89
C THR A 121 -11.20 -15.35 -11.95
N SER A 122 -10.44 -14.76 -11.02
CA SER A 122 -10.90 -13.72 -10.09
C SER A 122 -10.43 -12.31 -10.49
N ALA A 123 -9.60 -12.18 -11.53
CA ALA A 123 -9.17 -10.92 -12.15
C ALA A 123 -8.79 -11.19 -13.62
N THR A 124 -9.77 -11.29 -14.52
CA THR A 124 -9.54 -11.85 -15.86
C THR A 124 -8.96 -10.85 -16.87
N ASP A 125 -9.14 -9.55 -16.64
CA ASP A 125 -8.54 -8.52 -17.49
C ASP A 125 -7.03 -8.47 -17.26
N THR A 126 -6.26 -8.87 -18.28
CA THR A 126 -4.78 -8.87 -18.25
C THR A 126 -4.17 -7.53 -17.85
N ASN A 127 -4.87 -6.41 -18.03
CA ASN A 127 -4.40 -5.07 -17.68
C ASN A 127 -4.78 -4.62 -16.26
N CYS A 128 -5.63 -5.36 -15.54
CA CYS A 128 -6.04 -5.00 -14.18
C CYS A 128 -4.85 -4.97 -13.22
N ALA A 129 -4.20 -6.10 -12.94
CA ALA A 129 -3.00 -6.19 -12.10
C ALA A 129 -1.87 -6.89 -12.84
N ARG A 130 -0.80 -6.15 -13.20
CA ARG A 130 0.35 -6.70 -13.93
C ARG A 130 1.61 -5.86 -13.74
N PHE A 131 2.73 -6.32 -14.26
CA PHE A 131 3.90 -5.46 -14.42
C PHE A 131 3.73 -4.54 -15.64
N SER A 132 4.09 -3.27 -15.47
CA SER A 132 4.12 -2.29 -16.55
C SER A 132 5.11 -2.70 -17.64
N ASN A 133 4.84 -2.34 -18.88
CA ASN A 133 5.69 -2.51 -20.04
C ASN A 133 6.09 -1.13 -20.60
N ALA A 134 6.79 -1.12 -21.73
CA ALA A 134 7.26 0.13 -22.35
C ALA A 134 6.11 1.03 -22.85
N ALA A 135 4.99 0.45 -23.30
CA ALA A 135 3.83 1.21 -23.74
C ALA A 135 3.14 1.93 -22.56
N ASP A 136 3.09 1.29 -21.38
CA ASP A 136 2.56 1.95 -20.19
C ASP A 136 3.40 3.17 -19.80
N ALA A 137 4.72 3.10 -19.93
CA ALA A 137 5.62 4.21 -19.58
C ALA A 137 5.45 5.43 -20.50
N ALA A 138 4.99 5.21 -21.73
CA ALA A 138 4.68 6.26 -22.71
C ALA A 138 3.20 6.69 -22.66
N ALA A 139 2.39 6.14 -21.76
CA ALA A 139 0.97 6.43 -21.71
C ALA A 139 0.70 7.90 -21.35
N THR A 140 -0.18 8.50 -22.13
CA THR A 140 -0.70 9.85 -21.92
C THR A 140 -2.21 9.80 -21.79
N CYS A 141 -2.75 10.76 -21.06
CA CYS A 141 -4.17 10.86 -20.83
C CYS A 141 -4.71 12.08 -21.55
N ASP A 142 -5.67 11.85 -22.45
CA ASP A 142 -6.51 12.87 -23.07
C ASP A 142 -7.82 12.92 -22.28
N PHE A 143 -8.13 14.08 -21.70
CA PHE A 143 -9.18 14.21 -20.69
C PHE A 143 -10.44 14.93 -21.15
N ASP A 144 -10.38 15.68 -22.26
CA ASP A 144 -11.53 16.40 -22.79
C ASP A 144 -11.89 15.97 -24.23
N GLY A 145 -11.13 15.03 -24.82
CA GLY A 145 -11.32 14.57 -26.19
C GLY A 145 -11.15 15.69 -27.21
N SER A 146 -10.56 16.82 -26.80
CA SER A 146 -10.33 17.98 -27.63
C SER A 146 -8.92 17.91 -28.20
N ALA A 147 -8.82 17.93 -29.53
CA ALA A 147 -7.53 18.00 -30.22
C ALA A 147 -6.71 19.27 -29.88
N THR A 148 -7.29 20.25 -29.18
CA THR A 148 -6.62 21.49 -28.77
C THR A 148 -5.95 21.42 -27.40
N THR A 149 -6.26 20.40 -26.61
CA THR A 149 -5.76 20.25 -25.24
C THR A 149 -4.65 19.20 -25.23
N GLU A 150 -3.47 19.56 -24.71
CA GLU A 150 -2.33 18.65 -24.73
C GLU A 150 -2.54 17.49 -23.76
N ALA A 151 -2.35 16.26 -24.24
CA ALA A 151 -2.43 15.07 -23.42
C ALA A 151 -1.34 15.08 -22.33
N VAL A 152 -1.70 14.71 -21.11
CA VAL A 152 -0.77 14.74 -19.97
C VAL A 152 -0.14 13.38 -19.75
N SER A 153 1.17 13.32 -19.51
CA SER A 153 1.88 12.09 -19.15
C SER A 153 1.30 11.47 -17.88
N CYS A 154 0.92 10.19 -17.96
CA CYS A 154 0.30 9.44 -16.87
C CYS A 154 0.73 7.96 -16.89
N GLY A 155 1.96 7.69 -17.33
CA GLY A 155 2.50 6.35 -17.54
C GLY A 155 3.36 5.80 -16.39
N ALA A 156 3.06 4.57 -15.94
CA ALA A 156 3.91 3.89 -14.97
C ALA A 156 5.22 3.39 -15.60
N SER A 157 6.36 3.58 -14.92
CA SER A 157 7.65 3.08 -15.41
C SER A 157 7.63 1.56 -15.67
N ALA A 158 8.25 1.14 -16.77
CA ALA A 158 8.30 -0.26 -17.17
C ALA A 158 8.89 -1.16 -16.07
N GLY A 159 8.33 -2.35 -15.93
CA GLY A 159 8.71 -3.38 -14.98
C GLY A 159 8.14 -3.22 -13.58
N LEU A 160 7.47 -2.12 -13.23
CA LEU A 160 6.84 -1.95 -11.91
C LEU A 160 5.51 -2.69 -11.81
N TYR A 161 5.20 -3.27 -10.66
CA TYR A 161 3.88 -3.86 -10.42
C TYR A 161 2.84 -2.76 -10.26
N ARG A 162 1.77 -2.86 -11.02
CA ARG A 162 0.68 -1.89 -11.06
C ARG A 162 -0.68 -2.56 -10.97
N VAL A 163 -1.63 -1.84 -10.40
CA VAL A 163 -3.05 -2.18 -10.39
C VAL A 163 -3.84 -0.98 -10.94
N SER A 164 -4.48 -1.16 -12.08
CA SER A 164 -5.23 -0.14 -12.81
C SER A 164 -6.71 -0.27 -12.50
N GLU A 165 -7.29 0.73 -11.84
CA GLU A 165 -8.69 0.70 -11.45
C GLU A 165 -9.63 0.87 -12.64
N PHE A 166 -9.14 1.52 -13.69
CA PHE A 166 -9.77 1.57 -15.00
C PHE A 166 -9.97 0.15 -15.56
N ASP A 167 -8.88 -0.62 -15.68
CA ASP A 167 -8.93 -1.96 -16.27
C ASP A 167 -9.63 -2.96 -15.34
N CYS A 168 -9.41 -2.86 -14.03
CA CYS A 168 -10.07 -3.74 -13.06
C CYS A 168 -11.60 -3.54 -13.01
N THR A 169 -12.10 -2.38 -13.41
CA THR A 169 -13.55 -2.11 -13.52
C THR A 169 -14.14 -2.59 -14.84
N ASN A 170 -13.35 -2.58 -15.93
CA ASN A 170 -13.80 -3.02 -17.26
C ASN A 170 -13.80 -4.55 -17.44
N GLY A 171 -13.15 -5.29 -16.53
CA GLY A 171 -13.07 -6.76 -16.53
C GLY A 171 -13.89 -7.47 -15.46
N THR A 172 -13.71 -8.79 -15.34
CA THR A 172 -14.15 -9.53 -14.15
C THR A 172 -13.13 -9.36 -13.05
N MET A 173 -13.54 -8.80 -11.92
CA MET A 173 -12.69 -8.63 -10.75
C MET A 173 -13.50 -8.91 -9.48
N ARG A 174 -13.09 -9.92 -8.71
CA ARG A 174 -13.70 -10.26 -7.42
C ARG A 174 -13.26 -9.25 -6.35
N THR A 175 -14.20 -8.78 -5.55
CA THR A 175 -13.89 -8.08 -4.29
C THR A 175 -13.09 -8.99 -3.36
N GLY A 176 -11.90 -8.52 -2.97
CA GLY A 176 -11.06 -9.23 -2.02
C GLY A 176 -11.73 -9.36 -0.66
N ASP A 177 -11.60 -10.55 -0.06
CA ASP A 177 -12.06 -10.82 1.31
C ASP A 177 -10.93 -11.33 2.20
N GLY A 178 -9.68 -11.28 1.70
CA GLY A 178 -8.52 -11.83 2.37
C GLY A 178 -8.37 -13.33 2.14
N GLY A 179 -9.28 -13.95 1.39
CA GLY A 179 -9.30 -15.37 1.12
C GLY A 179 -8.30 -15.82 0.05
N PRO A 180 -8.38 -17.11 -0.32
CA PRO A 180 -7.51 -17.71 -1.33
C PRO A 180 -7.81 -17.19 -2.74
N GLN A 181 -9.07 -16.83 -3.01
CA GLN A 181 -9.59 -16.51 -4.35
C GLN A 181 -9.49 -15.02 -4.70
N ASP A 182 -8.74 -14.22 -3.94
CA ASP A 182 -8.56 -12.81 -4.28
C ASP A 182 -7.78 -12.68 -5.60
N GLY A 183 -8.27 -11.84 -6.51
CA GLY A 183 -7.67 -11.73 -7.85
C GLY A 183 -6.42 -10.84 -7.88
N ALA A 184 -6.48 -9.66 -7.26
CA ALA A 184 -5.37 -8.71 -7.13
C ALA A 184 -5.01 -8.59 -5.65
N TYR A 185 -3.83 -9.13 -5.30
CA TYR A 185 -3.39 -9.23 -3.91
C TYR A 185 -1.87 -9.20 -3.79
N ILE A 186 -1.39 -8.95 -2.57
CA ILE A 186 -0.02 -9.19 -2.13
C ILE A 186 -0.12 -10.11 -0.91
N ARG A 187 0.53 -11.27 -0.93
CA ARG A 187 0.51 -12.24 0.17
C ARG A 187 1.93 -12.56 0.59
N VAL A 188 2.18 -12.48 1.89
CA VAL A 188 3.47 -12.76 2.50
C VAL A 188 3.27 -13.76 3.63
N THR A 189 4.07 -14.82 3.64
CA THR A 189 4.05 -15.87 4.65
C THR A 189 5.30 -15.80 5.51
N PHE A 190 5.11 -15.81 6.82
CA PHE A 190 6.15 -15.82 7.82
C PHE A 190 6.25 -17.19 8.50
N SER A 191 7.44 -17.53 8.95
CA SER A 191 7.64 -18.63 9.90
C SER A 191 7.69 -18.06 11.31
N ARG A 192 6.57 -18.17 12.03
CA ARG A 192 6.47 -17.67 13.42
C ARG A 192 7.25 -18.52 14.43
N THR A 193 7.60 -19.76 14.08
CA THR A 193 8.48 -20.59 14.90
C THR A 193 9.94 -20.12 14.84
N ALA A 194 10.30 -19.30 13.84
CA ALA A 194 11.61 -18.66 13.73
C ALA A 194 11.66 -17.27 14.37
N LEU A 195 10.59 -16.83 15.03
CA LEU A 195 10.48 -15.58 15.79
C LEU A 195 10.30 -15.91 17.27
N VAL A 196 10.85 -15.08 18.17
CA VAL A 196 10.53 -15.22 19.60
C VAL A 196 9.14 -14.67 19.89
N THR A 197 8.53 -15.12 20.99
CA THR A 197 7.16 -14.75 21.43
C THR A 197 6.92 -13.26 21.59
N THR A 198 7.97 -12.45 21.71
CA THR A 198 7.89 -10.99 21.91
C THR A 198 8.20 -10.18 20.65
N GLU A 199 8.66 -10.81 19.57
CA GLU A 199 9.04 -10.11 18.34
C GLU A 199 7.80 -9.71 17.53
N ASN A 200 7.69 -8.41 17.24
CA ASN A 200 6.66 -7.90 16.33
C ASN A 200 7.26 -7.73 14.92
N ILE A 201 6.38 -7.67 13.93
CA ILE A 201 6.78 -7.34 12.56
C ILE A 201 6.16 -6.00 12.20
N LEU A 202 6.97 -5.03 11.83
CA LEU A 202 6.53 -3.77 11.25
C LEU A 202 6.60 -3.89 9.74
N ALA A 203 5.46 -3.75 9.05
CA ALA A 203 5.43 -3.68 7.59
C ALA A 203 5.35 -2.22 7.12
N VAL A 204 6.17 -1.86 6.14
CA VAL A 204 6.23 -0.54 5.50
C VAL A 204 6.00 -0.72 4.01
N LEU A 205 4.82 -0.32 3.54
CA LEU A 205 4.44 -0.38 2.14
C LEU A 205 4.75 0.95 1.46
N GLU A 206 5.55 0.92 0.40
CA GLU A 206 5.81 2.07 -0.46
C GLU A 206 5.07 1.95 -1.78
N TYR A 207 4.29 2.97 -2.10
CA TYR A 207 3.47 3.00 -3.31
C TYR A 207 3.24 4.42 -3.80
N ALA A 208 2.58 4.48 -4.95
CA ALA A 208 2.05 5.64 -5.61
C ALA A 208 0.59 5.39 -5.97
N SER A 209 -0.27 6.39 -5.83
CA SER A 209 -1.65 6.26 -6.29
C SER A 209 -2.20 7.54 -6.90
N SER A 210 -3.09 7.34 -7.88
CA SER A 210 -3.87 8.37 -8.56
C SER A 210 -5.35 8.02 -8.52
N ALA A 211 -6.21 9.02 -8.41
CA ALA A 211 -7.66 8.90 -8.28
C ALA A 211 -8.36 9.83 -9.29
N LEU A 212 -9.62 9.56 -9.66
CA LEU A 212 -10.50 10.50 -10.36
C LEU A 212 -11.14 11.50 -9.40
N GLY A 213 -11.49 11.05 -8.19
CA GLY A 213 -12.10 11.89 -7.18
C GLY A 213 -11.06 12.73 -6.44
N GLN A 214 -11.32 14.04 -6.29
CA GLN A 214 -10.71 14.77 -5.18
C GLN A 214 -11.24 14.17 -3.86
N ALA A 215 -10.40 14.20 -2.82
CA ALA A 215 -10.86 13.85 -1.48
C ALA A 215 -12.10 14.68 -1.11
N PRO A 216 -13.12 14.08 -0.48
CA PRO A 216 -14.37 14.77 -0.22
C PRO A 216 -14.12 15.90 0.78
N ALA A 217 -14.77 17.04 0.54
CA ALA A 217 -14.65 18.22 1.41
C ALA A 217 -15.03 17.93 2.87
N ASN A 218 -15.93 16.96 3.08
CA ASN A 218 -16.26 16.45 4.40
C ASN A 218 -16.00 14.93 4.46
N PRO A 219 -14.88 14.47 5.04
CA PRO A 219 -14.57 13.06 5.17
C PRO A 219 -15.64 12.26 5.92
N ALA A 220 -16.45 12.88 6.77
CA ALA A 220 -17.50 12.18 7.53
C ALA A 220 -18.56 11.56 6.63
N THR A 221 -18.77 12.06 5.41
CA THR A 221 -19.70 11.45 4.45
C THR A 221 -19.23 10.08 3.95
N CYS A 222 -17.95 9.76 4.13
CA CYS A 222 -17.37 8.47 3.81
C CYS A 222 -17.50 7.45 4.92
N PHE A 223 -18.08 7.81 6.06
CA PHE A 223 -18.28 6.89 7.17
C PHE A 223 -19.77 6.75 7.46
N SER A 224 -20.26 5.52 7.49
CA SER A 224 -21.62 5.20 7.92
C SER A 224 -21.53 4.24 9.11
N GLY A 225 -22.10 4.63 10.26
CA GLY A 225 -21.99 3.85 11.49
C GLY A 225 -20.54 3.66 11.98
N GLY A 226 -19.63 4.59 11.65
CA GLY A 226 -18.21 4.49 11.98
C GLY A 226 -17.39 3.59 11.05
N VAL A 227 -18.01 2.99 10.04
CA VAL A 227 -17.34 2.15 9.03
C VAL A 227 -17.12 2.96 7.76
N PHE A 228 -15.90 2.94 7.23
CA PHE A 228 -15.60 3.58 5.96
C PHE A 228 -16.36 2.87 4.82
N SER A 229 -17.11 3.63 4.03
CA SER A 229 -17.85 3.17 2.87
C SER A 229 -17.09 3.57 1.61
N PRO A 230 -16.26 2.66 1.04
CA PRO A 230 -15.49 2.96 -0.16
C PRO A 230 -16.37 3.23 -1.38
N SER A 231 -17.60 2.69 -1.38
CA SER A 231 -18.58 2.86 -2.44
C SER A 231 -19.34 4.19 -2.38
N ALA A 232 -19.19 4.96 -1.30
CA ALA A 232 -19.80 6.28 -1.23
C ALA A 232 -19.10 7.22 -2.24
N THR A 233 -19.90 7.96 -3.00
CA THR A 233 -19.39 8.81 -4.08
C THR A 233 -18.33 9.79 -3.59
N GLY A 234 -17.17 9.81 -4.24
CA GLY A 234 -16.06 10.70 -3.91
C GLY A 234 -15.19 10.26 -2.72
N CYS A 235 -15.42 9.08 -2.14
CA CYS A 235 -14.68 8.64 -0.96
C CYS A 235 -13.36 7.93 -1.24
N SER A 236 -13.33 7.04 -2.24
CA SER A 236 -12.09 6.55 -2.84
C SER A 236 -12.37 5.82 -4.14
N ASP A 237 -11.50 5.96 -5.13
CA ASP A 237 -11.58 5.15 -6.36
C ASP A 237 -10.97 3.75 -6.16
N HIS A 238 -10.19 3.56 -5.10
CA HIS A 238 -9.55 2.29 -4.81
C HIS A 238 -9.37 2.10 -3.32
N VAL A 239 -9.70 0.90 -2.85
CA VAL A 239 -9.46 0.52 -1.46
C VAL A 239 -8.86 -0.86 -1.38
N TRP A 240 -7.90 -0.97 -0.48
CA TRP A 240 -7.21 -2.19 -0.13
C TRP A 240 -7.53 -2.54 1.32
N GLN A 241 -7.61 -3.83 1.61
CA GLN A 241 -7.75 -4.32 2.97
C GLN A 241 -6.55 -5.16 3.35
N ALA A 242 -6.10 -4.99 4.58
CA ALA A 242 -5.03 -5.76 5.18
C ALA A 242 -5.61 -6.82 6.12
N TYR A 243 -5.10 -8.03 5.97
CA TYR A 243 -5.49 -9.21 6.74
C TYR A 243 -4.26 -9.81 7.39
N LEU A 244 -4.45 -10.30 8.61
CA LEU A 244 -3.45 -11.06 9.35
C LEU A 244 -4.10 -12.39 9.73
N LYS A 245 -3.53 -13.51 9.27
CA LYS A 245 -4.21 -14.82 9.23
C LYS A 245 -3.34 -15.94 9.77
N HIS A 246 -3.97 -17.03 10.19
CA HIS A 246 -3.30 -18.26 10.60
C HIS A 246 -2.80 -19.06 9.40
N ASN A 247 -3.62 -19.13 8.34
CA ASN A 247 -3.30 -19.85 7.12
C ASN A 247 -3.89 -19.16 5.87
N ALA A 248 -3.49 -19.61 4.68
CA ALA A 248 -3.76 -18.88 3.44
C ALA A 248 -5.22 -19.00 2.97
N TYR A 249 -5.93 -20.03 3.43
CA TYR A 249 -7.31 -20.34 3.06
C TYR A 249 -8.34 -19.72 4.00
N GLU A 250 -7.90 -19.22 5.15
CA GLU A 250 -8.74 -18.54 6.12
C GLU A 250 -9.29 -17.22 5.56
N VAL A 251 -10.57 -16.96 5.80
CA VAL A 251 -11.21 -15.66 5.55
C VAL A 251 -11.49 -15.04 6.91
N VAL A 252 -10.83 -13.92 7.19
CA VAL A 252 -10.91 -13.20 8.47
C VAL A 252 -11.38 -11.78 8.24
N GLN A 253 -11.83 -11.11 9.30
CA GLN A 253 -12.08 -9.68 9.21
C GLN A 253 -10.77 -8.92 8.96
N PRO A 254 -10.79 -7.90 8.08
CA PRO A 254 -9.62 -7.06 7.87
C PRO A 254 -9.31 -6.31 9.17
N PHE A 255 -8.03 -6.23 9.53
CA PHE A 255 -7.63 -5.47 10.73
C PHE A 255 -7.36 -4.01 10.40
N VAL A 256 -7.03 -3.70 9.14
CA VAL A 256 -6.86 -2.35 8.63
C VAL A 256 -7.47 -2.23 7.23
N MET A 257 -8.15 -1.12 7.00
CA MET A 257 -8.50 -0.67 5.66
C MET A 257 -7.48 0.38 5.21
N LEU A 258 -6.88 0.14 4.06
CA LEU A 258 -5.95 1.04 3.40
C LEU A 258 -6.70 1.81 2.33
N VAL A 259 -6.85 3.11 2.55
CA VAL A 259 -7.29 4.07 1.53
C VAL A 259 -6.05 4.86 1.14
N PRO A 260 -5.36 4.50 0.04
CA PRO A 260 -4.16 5.19 -0.38
C PRO A 260 -4.49 6.66 -0.65
N PRO A 261 -3.97 7.63 0.13
CA PRO A 261 -4.15 9.03 -0.23
C PRO A 261 -3.69 9.24 -1.67
N SER A 262 -4.56 9.75 -2.53
CA SER A 262 -4.23 10.17 -3.89
C SER A 262 -3.78 11.63 -3.84
N SER A 263 -2.54 11.92 -4.24
CA SER A 263 -2.07 13.31 -4.43
C SER A 263 -2.06 13.73 -5.89
N GLY A 264 -2.02 12.75 -6.80
CA GLY A 264 -2.43 12.95 -8.18
C GLY A 264 -3.92 12.67 -8.27
N TYR A 265 -4.70 13.67 -8.67
CA TYR A 265 -6.08 13.44 -9.09
C TYR A 265 -6.20 13.77 -10.57
N VAL A 266 -6.88 12.90 -11.29
CA VAL A 266 -7.20 13.05 -12.69
C VAL A 266 -8.47 13.88 -12.80
N SER A 267 -8.39 14.99 -13.54
CA SER A 267 -9.52 15.87 -13.75
C SER A 267 -9.65 16.27 -15.20
N ALA A 268 -10.78 15.90 -15.80
CA ALA A 268 -11.19 16.42 -17.10
C ALA A 268 -11.50 17.91 -17.07
N SER A 269 -12.17 18.38 -16.03
CA SER A 269 -12.54 19.79 -15.94
C SER A 269 -11.35 20.71 -15.68
N ALA A 270 -10.34 20.24 -14.93
CA ALA A 270 -9.12 21.01 -14.65
C ALA A 270 -7.96 20.69 -15.60
N ASN A 271 -8.15 19.76 -16.55
CA ASN A 271 -7.11 19.22 -17.43
C ASN A 271 -5.83 18.82 -16.65
N THR A 272 -6.00 18.11 -15.53
CA THR A 272 -4.89 17.63 -14.71
C THR A 272 -4.76 16.12 -14.84
N GLY A 273 -3.56 15.65 -15.17
CA GLY A 273 -3.22 14.23 -15.03
C GLY A 273 -2.93 13.85 -13.58
N GLY A 274 -2.69 12.56 -13.33
CA GLY A 274 -2.23 12.02 -12.05
C GLY A 274 -0.79 12.44 -11.69
N GLY A 275 -0.43 13.70 -11.95
CA GLY A 275 0.92 14.24 -11.90
C GLY A 275 1.58 14.14 -10.54
N GLY A 276 2.92 14.19 -10.56
CA GLY A 276 3.77 14.34 -9.38
C GLY A 276 3.57 13.23 -8.35
N VAL A 277 3.84 12.00 -8.76
CA VAL A 277 3.76 10.82 -7.91
C VAL A 277 4.62 11.03 -6.66
N THR A 278 3.97 11.36 -5.55
CA THR A 278 4.66 11.41 -4.26
C THR A 278 4.64 9.99 -3.73
N THR A 279 5.82 9.37 -3.60
CA THR A 279 5.93 8.07 -2.93
C THR A 279 5.38 8.20 -1.52
N LYS A 280 4.45 7.31 -1.16
CA LYS A 280 3.82 7.28 0.16
C LYS A 280 4.22 6.02 0.88
N GLN A 281 4.30 6.13 2.20
CA GLN A 281 4.56 5.00 3.08
C GLN A 281 3.35 4.77 3.97
N PHE A 282 2.93 3.51 4.06
CA PHE A 282 1.97 3.07 5.06
C PHE A 282 2.68 2.11 6.02
N ILE A 283 2.54 2.34 7.31
CA ILE A 283 3.20 1.58 8.38
C ILE A 283 2.15 0.72 9.11
N LEU A 284 2.34 -0.60 9.11
CA LEU A 284 1.44 -1.58 9.72
C LEU A 284 2.19 -2.34 10.81
N PRO A 285 1.88 -2.13 12.10
CA PRO A 285 2.34 -3.03 13.14
C PRO A 285 1.58 -4.36 13.02
N LEU A 286 2.31 -5.46 12.86
CA LEU A 286 1.78 -6.82 12.87
C LEU A 286 2.11 -7.45 14.21
N ALA A 287 1.09 -7.96 14.89
CA ALA A 287 1.20 -8.48 16.25
C ALA A 287 2.25 -9.60 16.37
N ALA A 288 2.82 -9.71 17.57
CA ALA A 288 3.71 -10.80 18.00
C ALA A 288 3.00 -12.17 18.14
N ASP A 289 1.71 -12.26 17.81
CA ASP A 289 0.96 -13.51 17.84
C ASP A 289 1.64 -14.57 16.96
N GLN A 290 2.09 -15.66 17.59
CA GLN A 290 2.83 -16.74 16.94
C GLN A 290 1.95 -17.59 16.02
N THR A 291 0.64 -17.47 16.11
CA THR A 291 -0.29 -18.25 15.30
C THR A 291 -0.59 -17.54 13.97
N LEU A 292 -0.37 -16.23 13.89
CA LEU A 292 -0.67 -15.41 12.72
C LEU A 292 0.52 -15.38 11.74
N SER A 293 0.54 -16.31 10.79
CA SER A 293 1.65 -16.53 9.87
C SER A 293 1.54 -15.81 8.52
N ILE A 294 0.38 -15.22 8.18
CA ILE A 294 0.17 -14.64 6.85
C ILE A 294 -0.29 -13.19 6.94
N PHE A 295 0.44 -12.32 6.25
CA PHE A 295 0.00 -10.97 5.93
C PHE A 295 -0.52 -10.95 4.49
N GLN A 296 -1.71 -10.41 4.28
CA GLN A 296 -2.28 -10.27 2.94
C GLN A 296 -2.86 -8.86 2.76
N LEU A 297 -2.57 -8.26 1.62
CA LEU A 297 -3.28 -7.08 1.11
C LEU A 297 -4.14 -7.52 -0.06
N SER A 298 -5.42 -7.18 -0.04
CA SER A 298 -6.34 -7.49 -1.13
C SER A 298 -7.07 -6.25 -1.60
N ARG A 299 -7.24 -6.13 -2.92
CA ARG A 299 -8.08 -5.09 -3.52
C ARG A 299 -9.55 -5.42 -3.27
N ILE A 300 -10.34 -4.48 -2.76
CA ILE A 300 -11.74 -4.74 -2.39
C ILE A 300 -12.78 -4.08 -3.29
N SER A 301 -12.49 -2.94 -3.93
CA SER A 301 -13.40 -2.35 -4.91
C SER A 301 -12.73 -1.19 -5.65
N ALA A 302 -13.22 -0.95 -6.88
CA ALA A 302 -13.41 0.39 -7.42
C ALA A 302 -14.90 0.51 -7.75
N THR A 303 -15.54 1.59 -7.33
CA THR A 303 -16.83 1.95 -7.90
C THR A 303 -16.63 2.31 -9.36
N ALA A 304 -17.46 1.74 -10.24
CA ALA A 304 -17.46 2.12 -11.65
C ALA A 304 -17.78 3.61 -11.80
N HIS A 305 -16.79 4.41 -12.20
CA HIS A 305 -16.99 5.83 -12.46
C HIS A 305 -17.25 6.01 -13.96
N ALA A 306 -18.34 6.68 -14.34
CA ALA A 306 -18.65 6.95 -15.76
C ALA A 306 -17.53 7.73 -16.49
N ASN A 307 -16.72 8.46 -15.73
CA ASN A 307 -15.59 9.26 -16.23
C ASN A 307 -14.30 8.45 -16.43
N LEU A 308 -14.24 7.18 -15.99
CA LEU A 308 -13.06 6.32 -16.17
C LEU A 308 -12.71 6.20 -17.67
N THR A 309 -13.71 5.93 -18.50
CA THR A 309 -13.55 5.75 -19.96
C THR A 309 -13.33 7.06 -20.70
N THR A 310 -13.89 8.16 -20.21
CA THR A 310 -13.72 9.49 -20.83
C THR A 310 -12.36 10.10 -20.51
N ASN A 311 -11.85 9.88 -19.30
CA ASN A 311 -10.65 10.56 -18.80
C ASN A 311 -9.38 9.70 -18.96
N CYS A 312 -9.51 8.38 -19.16
CA CYS A 312 -8.37 7.47 -19.29
C CYS A 312 -8.48 6.72 -20.62
N ALA A 313 -8.06 7.37 -21.71
CA ALA A 313 -8.11 6.78 -23.05
C ALA A 313 -7.16 5.57 -23.23
N THR A 314 -6.19 5.38 -22.33
CA THR A 314 -5.21 4.28 -22.37
C THR A 314 -5.07 3.59 -21.01
N SER A 315 -4.78 2.29 -21.02
CA SER A 315 -4.51 1.48 -19.83
C SER A 315 -3.23 1.94 -19.12
N SER A 316 -3.36 2.72 -18.04
CA SER A 316 -2.27 2.99 -17.11
C SER A 316 -2.78 3.23 -15.69
N ALA A 317 -2.11 2.60 -14.72
CA ALA A 317 -2.45 2.76 -13.31
C ALA A 317 -2.10 4.16 -12.75
N GLN A 318 -1.28 4.94 -13.45
CA GLN A 318 -1.00 6.31 -13.06
C GLN A 318 -2.08 7.29 -13.52
N CYS A 319 -2.97 6.89 -14.43
CA CYS A 319 -4.24 7.58 -14.66
C CYS A 319 -5.13 7.39 -13.43
N VAL A 320 -5.48 6.14 -13.12
CA VAL A 320 -6.32 5.80 -11.96
C VAL A 320 -5.90 4.43 -11.43
N GLY A 321 -5.38 4.41 -10.21
CA GLY A 321 -4.96 3.19 -9.54
C GLY A 321 -3.66 3.35 -8.76
N VAL A 322 -2.95 2.24 -8.61
CA VAL A 322 -1.82 2.12 -7.68
C VAL A 322 -0.61 1.49 -8.37
N VAL A 323 0.57 2.05 -8.14
CA VAL A 323 1.86 1.44 -8.46
C VAL A 323 2.58 1.12 -7.16
N PHE A 324 2.92 -0.15 -6.96
CA PHE A 324 3.66 -0.58 -5.78
C PHE A 324 5.16 -0.51 -6.06
N TYR A 325 5.93 0.06 -5.13
CA TYR A 325 7.38 0.15 -5.23
C TYR A 325 8.07 -0.90 -4.36
N SER A 326 7.70 -0.95 -3.08
CA SER A 326 8.29 -1.92 -2.17
C SER A 326 7.39 -2.27 -0.99
N LEU A 327 7.69 -3.39 -0.34
CA LEU A 327 7.16 -3.78 0.95
C LEU A 327 8.32 -4.22 1.83
N THR A 328 8.57 -3.45 2.89
CA THR A 328 9.67 -3.70 3.83
C THR A 328 9.12 -4.21 5.15
N PHE A 329 9.65 -5.32 5.65
CA PHE A 329 9.34 -5.86 6.97
C PHE A 329 10.52 -5.65 7.90
N TYR A 330 10.28 -5.09 9.08
CA TYR A 330 11.25 -5.00 10.17
C TYR A 330 10.79 -5.90 11.32
N ARG A 331 11.68 -6.77 11.76
CA ARG A 331 11.55 -7.55 12.99
C ARG A 331 12.03 -6.70 14.16
N ILE A 332 11.11 -6.35 15.07
CA ILE A 332 11.34 -5.44 16.21
C ILE A 332 11.08 -6.11 17.55
#